data_AF-A0A1A8RUP0-F1
#
_entry.id   AF-A0A1A8RUP0-F1
#
_cell.length_a   1.000
_cell.length_b   1.000
_cell.length_c   1.000
_cell.angle_alpha   90.00
_cell.angle_beta   90.00
_cell.angle_gamma   90.00
#
_symmetry.space_group_name_H-M   'P 1'
#
loop_
_entity.id
_entity.type
_entity.pdbx_description
1 polymer ?
#
loop_
_entity_poly.entity_id
_entity_poly.type
_entity_poly.pdbx_seq_one_letter_code
_entity_poly.pdbx_strand_id
1 'polypeptide(L)'
;MENQEERAAEEQASAAPERGLLHVWRSVGCSHQLYPERVLLSTPVQQVSLGEHHGLLLAQGGQVFSFGELSWKGLSIPVSAPVLEVSLRGKNVVRVAAGGFHCGAIIDQGNAYMWGENTAGQCGGSATNITVSEPSPVSVVDTEVVPPVSVRVVDLACGREHSLAV
;
A
#
# COMPACT_ATOMS: atom_id res chain seq x y z
N MET A 1 -47.80 19.31 -18.01
CA MET A 1 -47.06 18.05 -18.23
C MET A 1 -45.56 18.35 -18.22
N GLU A 2 -45.10 19.11 -17.22
CA GLU A 2 -43.70 19.51 -17.05
C GLU A 2 -43.31 19.03 -15.66
N ASN A 3 -42.93 17.75 -15.56
CA ASN A 3 -42.30 17.22 -14.33
C ASN A 3 -41.65 15.85 -14.51
N GLN A 4 -41.51 15.37 -15.74
CA GLN A 4 -40.77 14.13 -16.03
C GLN A 4 -39.37 14.41 -16.60
N GLU A 5 -39.14 15.54 -17.27
CA GLU A 5 -37.82 15.92 -17.80
C GLU A 5 -36.88 16.50 -16.72
N GLU A 6 -37.40 17.21 -15.71
CA GLU A 6 -36.59 17.67 -14.56
C GLU A 6 -36.11 16.51 -13.67
N ARG A 7 -36.93 15.47 -13.49
CA ARG A 7 -36.54 14.27 -12.73
C ARG A 7 -35.45 13.46 -13.42
N ALA A 8 -35.41 13.45 -14.75
CA ALA A 8 -34.34 12.79 -15.51
C ALA A 8 -33.03 13.60 -15.49
N ALA A 9 -33.10 14.94 -15.36
CA ALA A 9 -31.94 15.81 -15.27
C ALA A 9 -31.27 15.77 -13.87
N GLU A 10 -32.05 15.56 -12.80
CA GLU A 10 -31.50 15.39 -11.43
C GLU A 10 -30.90 14.00 -11.18
N GLU A 11 -31.36 12.96 -11.89
CA GLU A 11 -30.79 11.60 -11.80
C GLU A 11 -29.43 11.47 -12.53
N GLN A 12 -29.01 12.54 -13.22
CA GLN A 12 -27.69 12.70 -13.84
C GLN A 12 -26.80 13.75 -13.15
N ALA A 13 -27.20 14.23 -11.97
CA ALA A 13 -26.35 15.03 -11.09
C ALA A 13 -25.47 14.12 -10.22
N SER A 14 -24.29 13.80 -10.76
CA SER A 14 -23.08 13.43 -9.99
C SER A 14 -23.09 12.04 -9.32
N ALA A 15 -23.07 10.98 -10.13
CA ALA A 15 -22.11 9.91 -9.86
C ALA A 15 -20.71 10.50 -10.07
N ALA A 16 -20.23 11.27 -9.08
CA ALA A 16 -18.85 11.67 -9.06
C ALA A 16 -18.04 10.38 -9.24
N PRO A 17 -17.03 10.34 -10.13
CA PRO A 17 -16.14 9.19 -10.21
C PRO A 17 -15.72 8.87 -8.77
N GLU A 18 -15.82 7.61 -8.35
CA GLU A 18 -15.47 7.20 -6.99
C GLU A 18 -14.00 7.56 -6.76
N ARG A 19 -13.73 8.77 -6.28
CA ARG A 19 -12.39 9.32 -6.11
C ARG A 19 -11.98 9.10 -4.67
N GLY A 20 -10.78 8.60 -4.46
CA GLY A 20 -10.18 8.51 -3.13
C GLY A 20 -9.88 9.92 -2.62
N LEU A 21 -10.48 10.30 -1.51
CA LEU A 21 -10.13 11.51 -0.78
C LEU A 21 -9.14 11.16 0.33
N LEU A 22 -7.95 11.74 0.26
CA LEU A 22 -6.94 11.62 1.31
C LEU A 22 -6.69 12.98 1.95
N HIS A 23 -6.45 12.96 3.26
CA HIS A 23 -5.96 14.10 4.02
C HIS A 23 -4.56 13.77 4.53
N VAL A 24 -3.58 14.63 4.22
CA VAL A 24 -2.17 14.41 4.56
C VAL A 24 -1.68 15.55 5.44
N TRP A 25 -1.03 15.20 6.55
CA TRP A 25 -0.35 16.14 7.43
C TRP A 25 1.13 15.81 7.41
N ARG A 26 1.97 16.81 7.20
CA ARG A 26 3.43 16.64 7.19
C ARG A 26 4.03 17.30 8.40
N SER A 27 5.08 16.71 8.94
CA SER A 27 5.97 17.40 9.87
C SER A 27 6.77 18.44 9.08
N VAL A 28 6.18 19.62 8.93
CA VAL A 28 6.90 20.84 8.62
C VAL A 28 7.24 21.46 9.98
N GLY A 29 8.49 21.84 10.22
CA GLY A 29 8.90 22.45 11.50
C GLY A 29 8.02 23.65 11.89
N CYS A 30 8.25 24.23 13.07
CA CYS A 30 7.39 25.24 13.72
C CYS A 30 7.01 26.50 12.92
N SER A 31 7.41 26.64 11.65
CA SER A 31 7.20 27.80 10.79
C SER A 31 6.26 27.58 9.60
N HIS A 32 5.63 26.41 9.41
CA HIS A 32 4.65 26.23 8.32
C HIS A 32 3.37 25.48 8.72
N GLN A 33 2.36 25.75 7.90
CA GLN A 33 0.93 25.50 8.02
C GLN A 33 0.52 24.11 8.55
N LEU A 34 -0.27 24.08 9.64
CA LEU A 34 -0.68 22.90 10.40
C LEU A 34 -1.98 22.21 9.91
N TYR A 35 -2.49 22.54 8.73
CA TYR A 35 -3.75 21.96 8.24
C TYR A 35 -3.54 20.73 7.35
N PRO A 36 -4.53 19.82 7.25
CA PRO A 36 -4.49 18.74 6.27
C PRO A 36 -4.45 19.27 4.84
N GLU A 37 -3.50 18.81 4.05
CA GLU A 37 -3.56 18.92 2.59
C GLU A 37 -4.59 17.93 2.05
N ARG A 38 -5.49 18.41 1.20
CA ARG A 38 -6.49 17.58 0.52
C ARG A 38 -5.90 17.01 -0.77
N VAL A 39 -5.84 15.69 -0.88
CA VAL A 39 -5.38 14.97 -2.06
C VAL A 39 -6.52 14.16 -2.66
N LEU A 40 -6.73 14.29 -3.97
CA LEU A 40 -7.77 13.56 -4.71
C LEU A 40 -7.11 12.53 -5.63
N LEU A 41 -7.48 11.27 -5.45
CA LEU A 41 -7.05 10.14 -6.27
C LEU A 41 -8.18 9.66 -7.17
N SER A 42 -7.84 9.04 -8.29
CA SER A 42 -8.79 8.54 -9.28
C SER A 42 -9.57 7.32 -8.81
N THR A 43 -9.07 6.60 -7.80
CA THR A 43 -9.67 5.39 -7.24
C THR A 43 -9.85 5.53 -5.72
N PRO A 44 -10.90 4.92 -5.13
CA PRO A 44 -11.09 4.93 -3.69
C PRO A 44 -9.97 4.18 -2.97
N VAL A 45 -9.49 4.73 -1.86
CA VAL A 45 -8.49 4.08 -1.01
C VAL A 45 -9.19 3.35 0.12
N GLN A 46 -8.88 2.06 0.27
CA GLN A 46 -9.45 1.15 1.26
C GLN A 46 -8.57 1.04 2.52
N GLN A 47 -7.25 1.07 2.36
CA GLN A 47 -6.30 1.01 3.47
C GLN A 47 -5.09 1.89 3.15
N VAL A 48 -4.49 2.47 4.20
CA VAL A 48 -3.23 3.19 4.12
C VAL A 48 -2.23 2.61 5.11
N SER A 49 -0.95 2.68 4.79
CA SER A 49 0.13 2.40 5.73
C SER A 49 1.27 3.38 5.49
N LEU A 50 1.95 3.81 6.55
CA LEU A 50 3.04 4.78 6.48
C LEU A 50 4.31 4.20 7.08
N GLY A 51 5.44 4.49 6.43
CA GLY A 51 6.77 4.29 6.99
C GLY A 51 7.38 5.61 7.46
N GLU A 52 8.71 5.68 7.58
CA GLU A 52 9.39 6.91 8.03
C GLU A 52 9.26 8.05 7.01
N HIS A 53 9.48 7.74 5.72
CA HIS A 53 9.48 8.74 4.63
C HIS A 53 8.63 8.33 3.42
N HIS A 54 7.91 7.22 3.52
CA HIS A 54 7.10 6.67 2.43
C HIS A 54 5.72 6.21 2.93
N GLY A 55 4.85 5.84 2.01
CA GLY A 55 3.57 5.25 2.35
C GLY A 55 3.02 4.37 1.23
N LEU A 56 2.07 3.52 1.63
CA LEU A 56 1.31 2.63 0.77
C LEU A 56 -0.17 2.99 0.81
N LEU A 57 -0.80 2.89 -0.34
CA LEU A 57 -2.23 3.00 -0.52
C LEU A 57 -2.74 1.72 -1.15
N LEU A 58 -3.67 1.04 -0.46
CA LEU A 58 -4.45 -0.04 -1.04
C LEU A 58 -5.75 0.56 -1.59
N ALA A 59 -5.86 0.65 -2.90
CA ALA A 59 -7.05 1.14 -3.58
C ALA A 59 -8.06 0.02 -3.88
N GLN A 60 -9.26 0.41 -4.31
CA GLN A 60 -10.28 -0.50 -4.82
C GLN A 60 -9.72 -1.38 -5.96
N GLY A 61 -10.19 -2.63 -6.04
CA GLY A 61 -9.66 -3.61 -7.01
C GLY A 61 -8.30 -4.22 -6.63
N GLY A 62 -7.86 -4.04 -5.38
CA GLY A 62 -6.63 -4.66 -4.86
C GLY A 62 -5.34 -4.07 -5.43
N GLN A 63 -5.40 -2.81 -5.90
CA GLN A 63 -4.25 -2.09 -6.46
C GLN A 63 -3.45 -1.45 -5.33
N VAL A 64 -2.13 -1.63 -5.34
CA VAL A 64 -1.23 -1.03 -4.36
C VAL A 64 -0.43 0.08 -5.01
N PHE A 65 -0.43 1.24 -4.37
CA PHE A 65 0.38 2.38 -4.79
C PHE A 65 1.37 2.78 -3.70
N SER A 66 2.55 3.23 -4.12
CA SER A 66 3.59 3.74 -3.25
C SER A 66 3.79 5.24 -3.47
N PHE A 67 4.14 5.96 -2.39
CA PHE A 67 4.53 7.37 -2.46
C PHE A 67 5.57 7.71 -1.39
N GLY A 68 6.16 8.90 -1.48
CA GLY A 68 7.23 9.38 -0.62
C GLY A 68 8.61 8.98 -1.13
N GLU A 69 9.58 8.87 -0.22
CA GLU A 69 10.96 8.51 -0.52
C GLU A 69 11.11 6.98 -0.61
N LEU A 70 11.20 6.49 -1.85
CA LEU A 70 11.37 5.06 -2.15
C LEU A 70 12.87 4.81 -2.39
N SER A 71 13.66 4.81 -1.31
CA SER A 71 15.12 4.68 -1.36
C SER A 71 15.59 3.44 -2.14
N TRP A 72 14.84 2.34 -2.05
CA TRP A 72 15.09 1.08 -2.78
C TRP A 72 14.87 1.17 -4.30
N LYS A 73 14.15 2.20 -4.78
CA LYS A 73 13.98 2.52 -6.20
C LYS A 73 14.77 3.76 -6.62
N GLY A 74 15.39 4.48 -5.68
CA GLY A 74 16.03 5.78 -5.93
C GLY A 74 15.05 6.86 -6.40
N LEU A 75 13.79 6.80 -5.95
CA LEU A 75 12.72 7.70 -6.39
C LEU A 75 12.13 8.49 -5.22
N SER A 76 11.67 9.71 -5.50
CA SER A 76 10.85 10.52 -4.59
C SER A 76 9.53 10.83 -5.29
N ILE A 77 8.43 10.28 -4.76
CA ILE A 77 7.12 10.27 -5.39
C ILE A 77 6.15 11.13 -4.59
N PRO A 78 5.49 12.13 -5.18
CA PRO A 78 4.49 12.91 -4.46
C PRO A 78 3.22 12.08 -4.22
N VAL A 79 2.60 12.27 -3.05
CA VAL A 79 1.33 11.60 -2.70
C VAL A 79 0.17 11.94 -3.65
N SER A 80 0.24 13.06 -4.37
CA SER A 80 -0.74 13.47 -5.38
C SER A 80 -0.67 12.66 -6.68
N ALA A 81 0.43 11.95 -6.92
CA ALA A 81 0.62 11.07 -8.07
C ALA A 81 1.38 9.82 -7.63
N PRO A 82 0.77 8.97 -6.78
CA PRO A 82 1.44 7.79 -6.25
C PRO A 82 1.66 6.77 -7.37
N VAL A 83 2.73 5.97 -7.28
CA VAL A 83 3.12 5.03 -8.33
C VAL A 83 2.53 3.65 -8.08
N LEU A 84 2.02 3.01 -9.12
CA LEU A 84 1.47 1.65 -9.04
C LEU A 84 2.59 0.63 -8.87
N GLU A 85 2.44 -0.27 -7.90
CA GLU A 85 3.29 -1.45 -7.75
C GLU A 85 2.88 -2.53 -8.77
N VAL A 86 3.45 -2.45 -9.98
CA VAL A 86 3.03 -3.24 -11.14
C VAL A 86 3.16 -4.74 -10.90
N SER A 87 4.13 -5.19 -10.10
CA SER A 87 4.32 -6.62 -9.79
C SER A 87 3.16 -7.22 -8.97
N LEU A 88 2.35 -6.38 -8.29
CA LEU A 88 1.16 -6.80 -7.55
C LEU A 88 -0.12 -6.78 -8.38
N ARG A 89 -0.07 -6.27 -9.61
CA ARG A 89 -1.25 -6.13 -10.47
C ARG A 89 -1.88 -7.50 -10.73
N GLY A 90 -3.19 -7.59 -10.49
CA GLY A 90 -3.97 -8.81 -10.70
C GLY A 90 -3.84 -9.85 -9.59
N LYS A 91 -3.09 -9.58 -8.51
CA LYS A 91 -2.94 -10.50 -7.38
C LYS A 91 -3.99 -10.33 -6.28
N ASN A 92 -4.94 -9.40 -6.43
CA ASN A 92 -5.98 -9.09 -5.44
C ASN A 92 -5.44 -8.88 -4.00
N VAL A 93 -4.71 -7.77 -3.80
CA VAL A 93 -4.17 -7.42 -2.48
C VAL A 93 -5.30 -7.03 -1.53
N VAL A 94 -5.24 -7.55 -0.30
CA VAL A 94 -6.26 -7.34 0.75
C VAL A 94 -5.71 -6.66 2.00
N ARG A 95 -4.40 -6.65 2.20
CA ARG A 95 -3.71 -5.93 3.28
C ARG A 95 -2.40 -5.34 2.81
N VAL A 96 -2.03 -4.20 3.37
CA VAL A 96 -0.72 -3.57 3.21
C VAL A 96 -0.13 -3.18 4.56
N ALA A 97 1.19 -3.20 4.68
CA ALA A 97 1.95 -2.74 5.84
C ALA A 97 3.23 -2.02 5.39
N ALA A 98 3.68 -1.06 6.18
CA ALA A 98 4.89 -0.29 5.92
C ALA A 98 5.66 -0.12 7.24
N GLY A 99 6.95 -0.42 7.20
CA GLY A 99 7.89 -0.24 8.30
C GLY A 99 8.76 0.98 8.09
N GLY A 100 9.97 1.00 8.66
CA GLY A 100 10.88 2.14 8.49
C GLY A 100 11.12 2.50 7.02
N PHE A 101 11.75 1.57 6.30
CA PHE A 101 12.07 1.69 4.86
C PHE A 101 11.71 0.43 4.05
N HIS A 102 10.77 -0.37 4.56
CA HIS A 102 10.28 -1.56 3.87
C HIS A 102 8.76 -1.63 3.91
N CYS A 103 8.23 -2.47 3.05
CA CYS A 103 6.82 -2.59 2.74
C CYS A 103 6.44 -4.07 2.67
N GLY A 104 5.17 -4.33 2.91
CA GLY A 104 4.59 -5.62 2.59
C GLY A 104 3.12 -5.56 2.24
N ALA A 105 2.67 -6.65 1.62
CA ALA A 105 1.31 -6.83 1.15
C ALA A 105 0.88 -8.29 1.30
N ILE A 106 -0.40 -8.51 1.58
CA ILE A 106 -1.01 -9.84 1.60
C ILE A 106 -2.11 -9.88 0.56
N ILE A 107 -2.13 -10.96 -0.22
CA ILE A 107 -3.21 -11.23 -1.18
C ILE A 107 -4.32 -12.09 -0.57
N ASP A 108 -5.48 -12.15 -1.19
CA ASP A 108 -6.64 -12.92 -0.70
C ASP A 108 -6.35 -14.41 -0.38
N GLN A 109 -5.44 -15.02 -1.15
CA GLN A 109 -4.93 -16.38 -0.96
C GLN A 109 -4.01 -16.52 0.27
N GLY A 110 -3.59 -15.41 0.88
CA GLY A 110 -2.73 -15.33 2.05
C GLY A 110 -1.23 -15.46 1.75
N ASN A 111 -0.82 -15.24 0.49
CA ASN A 111 0.60 -15.10 0.17
C ASN A 111 1.08 -13.68 0.52
N ALA A 112 2.20 -13.61 1.24
CA ALA A 112 2.85 -12.35 1.57
C ALA A 112 3.86 -11.95 0.49
N TYR A 113 3.96 -10.65 0.27
CA TYR A 113 4.95 -10.00 -0.58
C TYR A 113 5.64 -8.92 0.22
N MET A 114 6.96 -8.82 0.10
CA MET A 114 7.78 -7.83 0.80
C MET A 114 8.71 -7.12 -0.18
N TRP A 115 9.00 -5.85 0.07
CA TRP A 115 9.96 -5.06 -0.70
C TRP A 115 10.49 -3.88 0.11
N GLY A 116 11.54 -3.23 -0.38
CA GLY A 116 12.19 -2.09 0.25
C GLY A 116 13.61 -2.38 0.71
N GLU A 117 14.02 -1.68 1.76
CA GLU A 117 15.29 -1.93 2.42
C GLU A 117 15.31 -3.32 3.07
N ASN A 118 16.43 -4.01 2.92
CA ASN A 118 16.61 -5.37 3.43
C ASN A 118 17.99 -5.57 4.11
N THR A 119 18.59 -4.49 4.60
CA THR A 119 19.88 -4.49 5.31
C THR A 119 19.84 -5.32 6.60
N ALA A 120 18.67 -5.45 7.23
CA ALA A 120 18.42 -6.27 8.41
C ALA A 120 17.68 -7.59 8.09
N GLY A 121 17.43 -7.89 6.81
CA GLY A 121 16.65 -9.06 6.39
C GLY A 121 15.13 -8.91 6.58
N GLN A 122 14.62 -7.70 6.80
CA GLN A 122 13.21 -7.41 7.12
C GLN A 122 12.21 -7.73 5.99
N CYS A 123 12.68 -7.86 4.74
CA CYS A 123 11.86 -8.31 3.61
C CYS A 123 11.78 -9.84 3.51
N GLY A 124 12.56 -10.58 4.32
CA GLY A 124 12.70 -12.03 4.17
C GLY A 124 13.44 -12.44 2.89
N GLY A 125 13.55 -13.75 2.66
CA GLY A 125 14.23 -14.32 1.49
C GLY A 125 15.75 -14.48 1.66
N SER A 126 16.52 -14.27 0.59
CA SER A 126 17.98 -14.43 0.60
C SER A 126 18.67 -13.27 1.31
N ALA A 127 19.44 -13.58 2.37
CA ALA A 127 20.20 -12.60 3.18
C ALA A 127 21.29 -11.83 2.39
N THR A 128 21.50 -12.16 1.12
CA THR A 128 22.54 -11.52 0.27
C THR A 128 22.09 -10.21 -0.35
N ASN A 129 20.77 -9.95 -0.45
CA ASN A 129 20.25 -8.74 -1.07
C ASN A 129 19.92 -7.71 0.01
N ILE A 130 20.67 -6.61 0.04
CA ILE A 130 20.46 -5.49 0.96
C ILE A 130 19.24 -4.63 0.60
N THR A 131 18.64 -4.86 -0.58
CA THR A 131 17.48 -4.13 -1.08
C THR A 131 16.63 -5.06 -1.96
N VAL A 132 15.31 -4.91 -1.88
CA VAL A 132 14.33 -5.59 -2.72
C VAL A 132 13.54 -4.50 -3.47
N SER A 133 13.84 -4.29 -4.75
CA SER A 133 13.31 -3.15 -5.50
C SER A 133 11.82 -3.27 -5.81
N GLU A 134 11.28 -4.49 -5.94
CA GLU A 134 9.89 -4.75 -6.31
C GLU A 134 9.26 -5.79 -5.36
N PRO A 135 7.94 -5.71 -5.11
CA PRO A 135 7.21 -6.69 -4.31
C PRO A 135 7.56 -8.13 -4.69
N SER A 136 8.22 -8.83 -3.77
CA SER A 136 8.72 -10.19 -3.96
C SER A 136 8.03 -11.15 -3.01
N PRO A 137 7.65 -12.36 -3.47
CA PRO A 137 6.92 -13.31 -2.63
C PRO A 137 7.79 -13.83 -1.49
N VAL A 138 7.20 -13.97 -0.30
CA VAL A 138 7.85 -14.55 0.89
C VAL A 138 7.11 -15.83 1.28
N SER A 139 7.86 -16.92 1.39
CA SER A 139 7.33 -18.23 1.82
C SER A 139 7.37 -18.33 3.34
N VAL A 140 6.19 -18.44 3.96
CA VAL A 140 6.05 -18.84 5.37
C VAL A 140 5.68 -20.32 5.37
N VAL A 141 6.46 -21.14 6.07
CA VAL A 141 6.27 -22.60 6.10
C VAL A 141 6.25 -23.10 7.53
N ASP A 142 5.39 -24.08 7.80
CA ASP A 142 5.41 -24.87 9.03
C ASP A 142 6.41 -26.02 8.84
N THR A 143 7.53 -25.96 9.58
CA THR A 143 8.60 -26.96 9.53
C THR A 143 8.40 -28.13 10.47
N GLU A 144 7.44 -28.05 11.38
CA GLU A 144 7.12 -29.14 12.32
C GLU A 144 6.30 -30.25 11.64
N VAL A 145 5.65 -29.93 10.52
CA VAL A 145 4.91 -30.89 9.68
C VAL A 145 5.82 -31.45 8.58
N VAL A 146 5.73 -32.77 8.31
CA VAL A 146 6.51 -33.44 7.26
C VAL A 146 5.57 -34.02 6.19
N PRO A 147 5.61 -33.56 4.92
CA PRO A 147 6.48 -32.50 4.40
C PRO A 147 6.04 -31.09 4.88
N PRO A 148 6.96 -30.09 4.90
CA PRO A 148 6.62 -28.72 5.28
C PRO A 148 5.48 -28.16 4.44
N VAL A 149 4.58 -27.43 5.09
CA VAL A 149 3.38 -26.88 4.46
C VAL A 149 3.43 -25.36 4.49
N SER A 150 3.02 -24.72 3.39
CA SER A 150 2.89 -23.26 3.34
C SER A 150 1.80 -22.78 4.30
N VAL A 151 2.14 -21.79 5.12
CA VAL A 151 1.22 -21.14 6.05
C VAL A 151 0.53 -19.99 5.34
N ARG A 152 -0.78 -19.88 5.55
CA ARG A 152 -1.58 -18.76 5.06
C ARG A 152 -1.40 -17.57 6.00
N VAL A 153 -0.85 -16.47 5.50
CA VAL A 153 -0.75 -15.21 6.25
C VAL A 153 -2.09 -14.47 6.18
N VAL A 154 -2.58 -14.01 7.32
CA VAL A 154 -3.83 -13.24 7.45
C VAL A 154 -3.59 -11.79 7.84
N ASP A 155 -2.49 -11.47 8.51
CA ASP A 155 -2.10 -10.09 8.81
C ASP A 155 -0.57 -9.88 8.82
N LEU A 156 -0.16 -8.63 8.62
CA LEU A 156 1.23 -8.23 8.54
C LEU A 156 1.42 -6.88 9.23
N ALA A 157 2.42 -6.80 10.10
CA ALA A 157 2.89 -5.58 10.72
C ALA A 157 4.38 -5.40 10.46
N CYS A 158 4.78 -4.16 10.20
CA CYS A 158 6.16 -3.79 9.92
C CYS A 158 6.64 -2.75 10.94
N GLY A 159 7.69 -3.07 11.68
CA GLY A 159 8.41 -2.13 12.53
C GLY A 159 9.50 -1.39 11.77
N ARG A 160 10.44 -0.77 12.49
CA ARG A 160 11.56 -0.04 11.85
C ARG A 160 12.39 -0.95 10.93
N GLU A 161 12.80 -2.09 11.48
CA GLU A 161 13.73 -3.05 10.84
C GLU A 161 13.27 -4.51 11.04
N HIS A 162 12.00 -4.74 11.39
CA HIS A 162 11.46 -6.09 11.61
C HIS A 162 10.04 -6.19 11.07
N SER A 163 9.62 -7.43 10.80
CA SER A 163 8.30 -7.76 10.27
C SER A 163 7.68 -8.85 11.15
N LEU A 164 6.37 -8.76 11.36
CA LEU A 164 5.57 -9.76 12.08
C LEU A 164 4.38 -10.14 11.21
N ALA A 165 4.16 -11.44 11.04
CA ALA A 165 3.05 -12.00 10.29
C ALA A 165 2.29 -13.01 11.17
N VAL A 166 0.98 -13.10 10.99
CA VAL A 166 0.08 -14.09 11.62
C VAL A 166 -0.79 -14.73 10.56
#